data_AF-A0A0M8Q386-F1
#
_entry.id   AF-A0A0M8Q386-F1
#
_cell.length_a   1.000
_cell.length_b   1.000
_cell.length_c   1.000
_cell.angle_alpha   90.00
_cell.angle_beta   90.00
_cell.angle_gamma   90.00
#
_symmetry.space_group_name_H-M   'P 1'
#
loop_
_entity.id
_entity.type
_entity.pdbx_description
1 polymer ?
#
loop_
_entity_poly.entity_id
_entity_poly.type
_entity_poly.pdbx_seq_one_letter_code
_entity_poly.pdbx_strand_id
1 'polypeptide(L)' 'MEIEKLMACYCKAREVQSFYTNCLTNDSLSPKERYLLINLIKNASLSSNLLRGYCQIQANEI' A
#
# COMPACT_ATOMS: atom_id res chain seq x y z
N MET A 1 -17.74 -9.75 -0.46
CA MET A 1 -17.42 -8.31 -0.31
C MET A 1 -17.48 -7.71 -1.70
N GLU A 2 -18.17 -6.60 -1.89
CA GLU A 2 -18.34 -5.98 -3.23
C GLU A 2 -17.00 -5.46 -3.77
N ILE A 3 -16.84 -5.46 -5.10
CA ILE A 3 -15.59 -5.09 -5.79
C ILE A 3 -15.17 -3.66 -5.45
N GLU A 4 -16.13 -2.76 -5.24
CA GLU A 4 -15.92 -1.37 -4.83
C GLU A 4 -15.22 -1.29 -3.47
N LYS A 5 -15.55 -2.18 -2.53
CA LYS A 5 -14.91 -2.22 -1.20
C LYS A 5 -13.47 -2.71 -1.30
N LEU A 6 -13.19 -3.67 -2.19
CA LEU A 6 -11.83 -4.13 -2.46
C LEU A 6 -10.99 -3.06 -3.16
N MET A 7 -11.58 -2.33 -4.10
CA MET A 7 -10.93 -1.18 -4.73
C MET A 7 -10.66 -0.05 -3.73
N ALA A 8 -11.57 0.21 -2.80
CA ALA A 8 -11.32 1.15 -1.70
C ALA A 8 -10.15 0.70 -0.82
N CYS A 9 -10.04 -0.60 -0.51
CA CYS A 9 -8.87 -1.15 0.18
C CYS A 9 -7.58 -0.94 -0.63
N TYR A 10 -7.60 -1.14 -1.95
CA TYR A 10 -6.45 -0.91 -2.82
C TYR A 10 -5.98 0.55 -2.74
N CYS A 11 -6.91 1.48 -2.93
CA CYS A 11 -6.63 2.92 -2.85
C CYS A 11 -6.04 3.27 -1.48
N LYS A 12 -6.60 2.72 -0.39
CA LYS A 12 -6.11 3.01 0.95
C LYS A 12 -4.70 2.50 1.20
N ALA A 13 -4.36 1.32 0.71
CA ALA A 13 -3.00 0.79 0.79
C ALA A 13 -1.99 1.69 0.05
N ARG A 14 -2.37 2.26 -1.09
CA ARG A 14 -1.54 3.21 -1.85
C ARG A 14 -1.39 4.56 -1.16
N GLU A 15 -2.44 5.09 -0.56
CA GLU A 15 -2.38 6.30 0.27
C GLU A 15 -1.41 6.12 1.44
N VAL A 16 -1.55 5.02 2.17
CA VAL A 16 -0.69 4.68 3.32
C VAL A 16 0.77 4.51 2.88
N GLN A 17 1.01 3.85 1.74
CA GLN A 17 2.35 3.76 1.15
C GLN A 17 2.94 5.16 0.90
N SER A 18 2.18 6.05 0.26
CA SER A 18 2.62 7.43 -0.03
C SER A 18 2.92 8.22 1.24
N PHE A 19 2.08 8.06 2.27
CA PHE A 19 2.28 8.71 3.56
C PHE A 19 3.62 8.29 4.18
N TYR A 20 3.93 6.99 4.24
CA TYR A 20 5.20 6.51 4.76
C TYR A 20 6.40 6.95 3.92
N THR A 21 6.27 6.98 2.59
CA THR A 21 7.30 7.52 1.70
C THR A 21 7.60 8.98 1.99
N ASN A 22 6.57 9.80 2.25
CA ASN A 22 6.77 11.20 2.63
C ASN A 22 7.47 11.31 4.00
N CYS A 23 7.15 10.44 4.96
CA CYS A 23 7.88 10.43 6.24
C CYS A 23 9.38 10.13 6.07
N LEU A 24 9.79 9.35 5.06
CA LEU A 24 11.21 9.03 4.82
C LEU A 24 12.07 10.22 4.39
N THR A 25 11.46 11.32 3.94
CA THR A 25 12.18 12.56 3.58
C THR A 25 12.57 13.36 4.81
N ASN A 26 12.18 12.95 6.02
CA ASN A 26 12.61 13.58 7.25
C ASN A 26 14.04 13.15 7.61
N ASP A 27 14.96 14.11 7.66
CA ASP A 27 16.36 13.91 8.01
C ASP A 27 16.58 13.60 9.50
N SER A 28 15.59 13.83 10.35
CA SER A 28 15.67 13.56 11.79
C SER A 28 15.41 12.10 12.18
N LEU A 29 15.19 11.20 11.20
CA LEU A 29 14.89 9.80 11.47
C LEU A 29 16.13 9.03 11.92
N SER A 30 16.01 8.30 13.02
CA SER A 30 16.99 7.29 13.40
C SER A 30 17.05 6.15 12.36
N PRO A 31 18.16 5.39 12.31
CA PRO A 31 18.26 4.23 11.42
C PRO A 31 17.14 3.21 11.63
N LYS A 32 16.70 3.03 12.89
CA LYS A 32 15.62 2.09 13.25
C LYS A 32 14.27 2.55 12.70
N GLU A 33 13.94 3.84 12.81
CA GLU A 33 12.70 4.40 12.28
C GLU A 33 12.69 4.37 10.74
N ARG A 34 13.83 4.70 10.12
CA ARG A 34 13.99 4.60 8.66
C ARG A 34 13.77 3.16 8.17
N TYR A 35 14.35 2.18 8.85
CA TYR A 35 14.14 0.77 8.53
C TYR A 35 12.67 0.34 8.70
N LEU A 36 12.01 0.78 9.78
CA LEU A 36 10.59 0.53 10.01
C LEU A 36 9.73 1.09 8.88
N LEU A 37 9.93 2.36 8.49
CA LEU A 37 9.18 3.00 7.40
C LEU A 37 9.38 2.28 6.06
N ILE A 38 10.61 1.88 5.74
CA ILE A 38 10.89 1.10 4.52
C ILE A 38 10.11 -0.22 4.51
N ASN A 39 10.05 -0.92 5.65
CA ASN A 39 9.27 -2.17 5.75
C ASN A 39 7.76 -1.92 5.61
N LEU A 40 7.24 -0.84 6.20
CA LEU A 40 5.84 -0.48 6.05
C LEU A 40 5.47 -0.12 4.61
N ILE A 41 6.33 0.60 3.89
CA ILE A 41 6.18 0.88 2.45
C ILE A 41 6.13 -0.40 1.63
N LYS A 42 7.04 -1.35 1.90
CA LYS A 42 7.05 -2.66 1.23
C LYS A 42 5.74 -3.42 1.47
N ASN A 43 5.27 -3.46 2.72
CA ASN A 43 4.03 -4.15 3.06
C ASN A 43 2.81 -3.51 2.39
N ALA A 44 2.73 -2.17 2.35
CA ALA A 44 1.67 -1.45 1.66
C ALA A 44 1.70 -1.67 0.13
N SER A 45 2.89 -1.78 -0.45
CA SER A 45 3.05 -2.15 -1.86
C SER A 45 2.61 -3.59 -2.13
N LEU A 46 2.93 -4.54 -1.24
CA LEU A 46 2.52 -5.95 -1.39
C LEU A 46 0.99 -6.09 -1.29
N SER A 47 0.37 -5.47 -0.28
CA SER A 47 -1.08 -5.54 -0.10
C SER A 47 -1.84 -4.87 -1.23
N SER A 48 -1.40 -3.70 -1.70
CA SER A 48 -2.02 -3.05 -2.87
C SER A 48 -1.89 -3.88 -4.15
N ASN A 49 -0.74 -4.52 -4.38
CA ASN A 49 -0.57 -5.40 -5.55
C ASN A 49 -1.47 -6.64 -5.49
N LEU A 50 -1.65 -7.24 -4.31
CA LEU A 50 -2.59 -8.35 -4.10
C LEU A 50 -4.03 -7.93 -4.40
N LEU A 51 -4.46 -6.77 -3.87
CA LEU A 51 -5.80 -6.23 -4.10
C LEU A 51 -6.04 -5.91 -5.58
N ARG A 52 -5.06 -5.31 -6.25
CA ARG A 52 -5.11 -5.05 -7.70
C ARG A 52 -5.27 -6.34 -8.50
N GLY A 53 -4.46 -7.35 -8.19
CA GLY A 53 -4.52 -8.64 -8.89
C GLY A 53 -5.89 -9.30 -8.76
N TYR A 54 -6.46 -9.30 -7.55
CA TYR A 54 -7.81 -9.81 -7.34
C TYR A 54 -8.87 -9.05 -8.13
N CYS A 55 -8.83 -7.71 -8.10
CA CYS A 55 -9.80 -6.88 -8.82
C CYS A 55 -9.71 -7.06 -10.35
N GLN A 56 -8.50 -7.26 -10.88
CA GLN A 56 -8.27 -7.51 -12.32
C GLN A 56 -8.80 -8.88 -12.76
N ILE A 57 -8.64 -9.93 -11.95
CA ILE A 57 -9.19 -11.26 -12.25
C ILE A 57 -10.71 -11.17 -12.32
N GLN A 58 -11.33 -10.56 -11.31
CA GLN A 58 -12.79 -10.47 -11.24
C GLN A 58 -13.39 -9.63 -12.38
N ALA A 59 -12.71 -8.57 -12.82
CA ALA A 59 -13.15 -7.76 -13.97
C ALA A 59 -13.06 -8.50 -15.32
N ASN A 60 -12.25 -9.56 -15.43
CA ASN A 60 -12.15 -10.40 -16.63
C ASN A 60 -13.13 -11.59 -16.62
N GLU A 61 -13.81 -11.83 -15.49
CA GLU A 61 -14.81 -12.89 -15.32
C GLU A 61 -16.25 -12.38 -15.49
N ILE A 62 -16.44 -11.07 -15.66
CA ILE A 62 -17.71 -10.37 -15.90
C ILE A 62 -17.77 -9.93 -17.36
#